data_AF-A0A9Q0RAD7-F1
#
_entry.id   AF-A0A9Q0RAD7-F1
#
_cell.length_a   1.000
_cell.length_b   1.000
_cell.length_c   1.000
_cell.angle_alpha   90.00
_cell.angle_beta   90.00
_cell.angle_gamma   90.00
#
_symmetry.space_group_name_H-M   'P 1'
#
loop_
_entity.id
_entity.type
_entity.pdbx_description
1 polymer ?
#
loop_
_entity_poly.entity_id
_entity_poly.type
_entity_poly.pdbx_seq_one_letter_code
_entity_poly.pdbx_strand_id
1 'polypeptide(L)'
;MAVRFVKIQHYRNEYLHVSQVEVLTFDGKNIALGKKATQSSVYSHSKNPIAERAVDGNTETDWNRGNLTHTNQEKSWLLIDLGQNYPFQSIHRINVYNRTDCCNERLEEAVLYLLDDHEKELFSNVLCGAMIPQAIYVNKIENVKVRKVKIEHIRSEYLHVSQVEVLTFDGKNIALGKKATQSSVYSHSKNPIAERAVDGNTETDWNRGNLTHTNQEKSWLLIDLEQEYLFKDINKIITYNRSDGCNERLSGAILQIISSDNFVIWHSTFNSRPFAQVKVVNDKLFKLKLSSSVSNSALGDTSSPSQVDPFQAFQNAQYRQFQEFLQLQFQQFRELNGQNQGLDQNLQFQNPQFQLPSQYGNYSNQENIDPYFR
;
A
#
# COMPACT_ATOMS: atom_id res chain seq x y z
N MET A 1 17.86 16.95 10.86
CA MET A 1 16.50 17.05 11.42
C MET A 1 16.35 15.98 12.48
N ALA A 2 15.80 16.33 13.64
CA ALA A 2 15.64 15.40 14.76
C ALA A 2 14.20 15.44 15.27
N VAL A 3 13.66 14.27 15.61
CA VAL A 3 12.31 14.07 16.13
C VAL A 3 12.34 14.21 17.64
N ARG A 4 11.41 14.99 18.19
CA ARG A 4 11.17 15.16 19.62
C ARG A 4 9.81 14.62 20.03
N PHE A 5 8.78 14.87 19.24
CA PHE A 5 7.40 14.52 19.59
C PHE A 5 6.76 13.60 18.56
N VAL A 6 5.86 12.75 19.05
CA VAL A 6 4.87 12.04 18.23
C VAL A 6 3.50 12.55 18.60
N LYS A 7 2.71 12.98 17.62
CA LYS A 7 1.36 13.51 17.85
C LYS A 7 0.35 12.74 17.01
N ILE A 8 -0.78 12.36 17.59
CA ILE A 8 -1.96 11.90 16.84
C ILE A 8 -3.05 12.93 17.05
N GLN A 9 -3.66 13.43 15.98
CA GLN A 9 -4.66 14.50 16.05
C GLN A 9 -5.82 14.30 15.09
N HIS A 10 -7.04 14.49 15.60
CA HIS A 10 -8.22 14.72 14.77
C HIS A 10 -8.41 16.21 14.46
N TYR A 11 -8.85 16.49 13.24
CA TYR A 11 -9.29 17.83 12.82
C TYR A 11 -10.82 17.99 12.82
N ARG A 12 -11.54 16.88 12.96
CA ARG A 12 -12.99 16.81 13.21
C ARG A 12 -13.28 16.58 14.69
N ASN A 13 -14.52 16.81 15.12
CA ASN A 13 -14.95 16.51 16.49
C ASN A 13 -15.15 15.00 16.65
N GLU A 14 -14.12 14.31 17.14
CA GLU A 14 -14.12 12.85 17.30
C GLU A 14 -13.37 12.45 18.58
N TYR A 15 -13.74 11.30 19.15
CA TYR A 15 -13.01 10.65 20.22
C TYR A 15 -11.69 10.07 19.70
N LEU A 16 -10.59 10.29 20.43
CA LEU A 16 -9.33 9.60 20.18
C LEU A 16 -9.11 8.54 21.25
N HIS A 17 -8.85 7.31 20.81
CA HIS A 17 -8.45 6.20 21.67
C HIS A 17 -7.39 5.35 20.99
N VAL A 18 -6.29 5.11 21.69
CA VAL A 18 -5.22 4.20 21.28
C VAL A 18 -4.74 3.45 22.49
N SER A 19 -4.34 2.19 22.31
CA SER A 19 -3.81 1.38 23.41
C SER A 19 -2.32 1.56 23.53
N GLN A 20 -1.61 1.64 22.41
CA GLN A 20 -0.16 1.75 22.38
C GLN A 20 0.29 2.47 21.10
N VAL A 21 1.32 3.29 21.25
CA VAL A 21 2.11 3.88 20.16
C VAL A 21 3.56 3.49 20.38
N GLU A 22 4.09 2.66 19.50
CA GLU A 22 5.51 2.30 19.52
C GLU A 22 6.24 3.12 18.47
N VAL A 23 7.39 3.68 18.84
CA VAL A 23 8.28 4.37 17.90
C VAL A 23 9.55 3.55 17.85
N LEU A 24 9.71 2.78 16.79
CA LEU A 24 10.78 1.78 16.65
C LEU A 24 11.93 2.33 15.82
N THR A 25 13.14 2.13 16.31
CA THR A 25 14.38 2.33 15.55
C THR A 25 14.79 1.04 14.80
N PHE A 26 15.79 1.12 13.93
CA PHE A 26 16.19 -0.02 13.07
C PHE A 26 16.69 -1.26 13.81
N ASP A 27 17.17 -1.10 15.04
CA ASP A 27 17.57 -2.17 15.96
C ASP A 27 16.37 -2.78 16.73
N GLY A 28 15.14 -2.33 16.44
CA GLY A 28 13.92 -2.81 17.09
C GLY A 28 13.60 -2.12 18.42
N LYS A 29 14.40 -1.15 18.88
CA LYS A 29 14.15 -0.45 20.14
C LYS A 29 12.93 0.47 20.04
N ASN A 30 11.96 0.29 20.95
CA ASN A 30 10.85 1.24 21.15
C ASN A 30 11.31 2.43 21.99
N ILE A 31 11.52 3.58 21.34
CA ILE A 31 11.98 4.82 22.01
C ILE A 31 10.85 5.62 22.66
N ALA A 32 9.59 5.26 22.41
CA ALA A 32 8.41 5.85 23.07
C ALA A 32 8.04 5.13 24.38
N LEU A 33 8.57 3.93 24.64
CA LEU A 33 8.26 3.15 25.85
C LEU A 33 8.60 3.94 27.13
N GLY A 34 7.62 4.04 28.03
CA GLY A 34 7.71 4.72 29.32
C GLY A 34 7.92 6.23 29.24
N LYS A 35 7.69 6.83 28.06
CA LYS A 35 7.85 8.28 27.86
C LYS A 35 6.67 9.07 28.39
N LYS A 36 6.82 10.39 28.45
CA LYS A 36 5.74 11.28 28.90
C LYS A 36 4.70 11.38 27.78
N ALA A 37 3.44 11.09 28.10
CA ALA A 37 2.31 11.25 27.19
C ALA A 37 1.29 12.22 27.79
N THR A 38 0.64 13.02 26.96
CA THR A 38 -0.48 13.90 27.32
C THR A 38 -1.56 13.81 26.26
N GLN A 39 -2.80 14.11 26.61
CA GLN A 39 -3.93 14.12 25.69
C GLN A 39 -4.82 15.34 25.93
N SER A 40 -5.62 15.71 24.94
CA SER A 40 -6.46 16.91 24.95
C SER A 40 -7.46 16.96 26.10
N SER A 41 -8.03 15.80 26.45
CA SER A 41 -8.96 15.64 27.57
C SER A 41 -8.99 14.19 28.03
N VAL A 42 -9.58 13.94 29.20
CA VAL A 42 -9.75 12.60 29.77
C VAL A 42 -11.24 12.26 29.78
N TYR A 43 -11.63 11.15 29.15
CA TYR A 43 -13.01 10.70 29.13
C TYR A 43 -13.46 10.17 30.50
N SER A 44 -14.41 10.85 31.15
CA SER A 44 -14.77 10.57 32.54
C SER A 44 -15.47 9.22 32.78
N HIS A 45 -16.03 8.59 31.75
CA HIS A 45 -16.79 7.33 31.87
C HIS A 45 -15.94 6.06 31.69
N SER A 46 -14.61 6.18 31.68
CA SER A 46 -13.70 5.04 31.62
C SER A 46 -12.87 4.92 32.90
N LYS A 47 -12.50 3.68 33.25
CA LYS A 47 -11.85 3.36 34.53
C LYS A 47 -10.44 3.91 34.66
N ASN A 48 -9.69 4.00 33.55
CA ASN A 48 -8.33 4.57 33.54
C ASN A 48 -7.84 5.00 32.13
N PRO A 49 -8.51 5.97 31.47
CA PRO A 49 -8.22 6.36 30.08
C PRO A 49 -7.09 7.39 29.96
N ILE A 50 -6.03 7.24 30.75
CA ILE A 50 -4.93 8.20 30.83
C ILE A 50 -4.00 8.09 29.61
N ALA A 51 -3.29 9.17 29.27
CA ALA A 51 -2.43 9.23 28.07
C ALA A 51 -1.25 8.25 28.13
N GLU A 52 -0.75 7.95 29.34
CA GLU A 52 0.37 7.05 29.61
C GLU A 52 0.12 5.62 29.12
N ARG A 53 -1.15 5.23 28.93
CA ARG A 53 -1.50 3.95 28.29
C ARG A 53 -0.84 3.79 26.94
N ALA A 54 -0.79 4.85 26.13
CA ALA A 54 -0.19 4.81 24.80
C ALA A 54 1.31 4.47 24.78
N VAL A 55 1.99 4.43 25.93
CA VAL A 55 3.45 4.25 26.03
C VAL A 55 3.85 3.26 27.11
N ASP A 56 2.92 2.48 27.67
CA ASP A 56 3.20 1.55 28.78
C ASP A 56 3.70 0.17 28.32
N GLY A 57 3.68 -0.09 27.00
CA GLY A 57 4.14 -1.34 26.40
C GLY A 57 3.08 -2.44 26.39
N ASN A 58 1.86 -2.15 26.85
CA ASN A 58 0.75 -3.07 26.76
C ASN A 58 -0.01 -2.83 25.44
N THR A 59 0.02 -3.82 24.55
CA THR A 59 -0.64 -3.76 23.25
C THR A 59 -2.09 -4.28 23.28
N GLU A 60 -2.69 -4.45 24.46
CA GLU A 60 -4.07 -4.89 24.60
C GLU A 60 -5.04 -3.82 24.08
N THR A 61 -5.92 -4.23 23.16
CA THR A 61 -6.77 -3.35 22.35
C THR A 61 -8.26 -3.43 22.68
N ASP A 62 -8.68 -4.40 23.50
CA ASP A 62 -10.06 -4.52 23.97
C ASP A 62 -10.34 -3.52 25.11
N TRP A 63 -11.36 -2.68 24.91
CA TRP A 63 -11.84 -1.73 25.91
C TRP A 63 -12.10 -2.32 27.29
N ASN A 64 -12.66 -3.52 27.34
CA ASN A 64 -13.04 -4.16 28.60
C ASN A 64 -11.82 -4.58 29.43
N ARG A 65 -10.63 -4.61 28.81
CA ARG A 65 -9.35 -4.88 29.47
C ARG A 65 -8.72 -3.61 30.08
N GLY A 66 -9.26 -2.42 29.77
CA GLY A 66 -8.91 -1.16 30.43
C GLY A 66 -7.53 -0.59 30.07
N ASN A 67 -7.05 -0.86 28.86
CA ASN A 67 -5.73 -0.47 28.37
C ASN A 67 -5.80 0.46 27.15
N LEU A 68 -6.57 1.54 27.25
CA LEU A 68 -6.71 2.52 26.17
C LEU A 68 -6.60 3.92 26.76
N THR A 69 -5.96 4.83 26.03
CA THR A 69 -6.24 6.25 26.17
C THR A 69 -7.68 6.53 25.73
N HIS A 70 -8.29 7.62 26.22
CA HIS A 70 -9.58 8.05 25.68
C HIS A 70 -9.83 9.52 25.97
N THR A 71 -10.03 10.32 24.92
CA THR A 71 -10.42 11.73 25.02
C THR A 71 -11.94 11.88 25.03
N ASN A 72 -12.46 13.08 25.28
CA ASN A 72 -13.82 13.43 24.89
C ASN A 72 -13.92 13.64 23.37
N GLN A 73 -15.15 13.81 22.87
CA GLN A 73 -15.39 14.14 21.47
C GLN A 73 -15.08 15.62 21.21
N GLU A 74 -13.99 15.89 20.53
CA GLU A 74 -13.49 17.24 20.23
C GLU A 74 -12.47 17.14 19.07
N LYS A 75 -11.76 18.23 18.77
CA LYS A 75 -10.54 18.15 17.95
C LYS A 75 -9.41 17.51 18.78
N SER A 76 -9.59 16.24 19.08
CA SER A 76 -8.84 15.48 20.06
C SER A 76 -7.41 15.25 19.61
N TRP A 77 -6.50 15.16 20.58
CA TRP A 77 -5.10 14.88 20.31
C TRP A 77 -4.44 14.10 21.43
N LEU A 78 -3.41 13.33 21.07
CA LEU A 78 -2.45 12.67 21.95
C LEU A 78 -1.05 13.13 21.54
N LEU A 79 -0.22 13.51 22.51
CA LEU A 79 1.16 13.93 22.32
C LEU A 79 2.09 13.10 23.19
N ILE A 80 3.12 12.52 22.58
CA ILE A 80 4.18 11.77 23.24
C ILE A 80 5.47 12.55 23.11
N ASP A 81 6.08 12.89 24.24
CA ASP A 81 7.40 13.50 24.32
C ASP A 81 8.47 12.42 24.49
N LEU A 82 9.30 12.20 23.46
CA LEU A 82 10.35 11.18 23.45
C LEU A 82 11.47 11.43 24.49
N GLY A 83 11.46 12.59 25.15
CA GLY A 83 12.37 12.96 26.24
C GLY A 83 13.73 13.47 25.77
N GLN A 84 14.09 13.22 24.51
CA GLN A 84 15.28 13.73 23.85
C GLN A 84 15.06 13.80 22.33
N ASN A 85 15.96 14.51 21.63
CA ASN A 85 15.94 14.59 20.18
C ASN A 85 16.58 13.33 19.57
N TYR A 86 15.84 12.63 18.71
CA TYR A 86 16.33 11.46 17.95
C TYR A 86 16.56 11.85 16.49
N PRO A 87 17.67 11.46 15.84
CA PRO A 87 17.85 11.70 14.41
C PRO A 87 16.66 11.16 13.61
N PHE A 88 16.07 11.97 12.72
CA PHE A 88 14.88 11.56 11.96
C PHE A 88 15.11 10.24 11.19
N GLN A 89 16.31 10.06 10.63
CA GLN A 89 16.70 8.84 9.92
C GLN A 89 16.82 7.61 10.81
N SER A 90 16.87 7.76 12.14
CA SER A 90 16.91 6.62 13.06
C SER A 90 15.54 5.99 13.29
N ILE A 91 14.45 6.73 13.00
CA ILE A 91 13.08 6.24 13.17
C ILE A 91 12.74 5.32 12.00
N HIS A 92 12.52 4.05 12.29
CA HIS A 92 12.22 3.03 11.30
C HIS A 92 10.72 2.91 11.05
N ARG A 93 9.97 2.63 12.11
CA ARG A 93 8.56 2.24 12.07
C ARG A 93 7.84 2.81 13.29
N ILE A 94 6.60 3.24 13.10
CA ILE A 94 5.69 3.59 14.19
C ILE A 94 4.53 2.60 14.15
N ASN A 95 4.26 1.92 15.26
CA ASN A 95 3.10 1.06 15.38
C ASN A 95 2.04 1.77 16.20
N VAL A 96 0.81 1.88 15.67
CA VAL A 96 -0.34 2.43 16.39
C VAL A 96 -1.34 1.30 16.62
N TYR A 97 -1.59 0.97 17.89
CA TYR A 97 -2.55 -0.03 18.30
C TYR A 97 -3.87 0.67 18.64
N ASN A 98 -4.86 0.53 17.76
CA ASN A 98 -6.20 1.07 17.97
C ASN A 98 -7.08 0.09 18.76
N ARG A 99 -8.26 0.54 19.19
CA ARG A 99 -9.30 -0.27 19.82
C ARG A 99 -9.86 -1.34 18.87
N THR A 100 -10.14 -2.56 19.34
CA THR A 100 -10.61 -3.68 18.50
C THR A 100 -12.01 -4.19 18.80
N ASP A 101 -12.56 -3.96 20.00
CA ASP A 101 -13.87 -4.50 20.40
C ASP A 101 -15.05 -3.77 19.73
N CYS A 102 -14.89 -2.48 19.43
CA CYS A 102 -15.77 -1.66 18.59
C CYS A 102 -15.03 -0.39 18.21
N CYS A 103 -15.69 0.45 17.42
CA CYS A 103 -15.42 1.87 17.39
C CYS A 103 -14.04 2.22 16.80
N ASN A 104 -13.40 1.26 16.15
CA ASN A 104 -12.08 1.38 15.56
C ASN A 104 -12.08 2.42 14.43
N GLU A 105 -13.22 2.59 13.74
CA GLU A 105 -13.46 3.63 12.75
C GLU A 105 -13.28 5.06 13.26
N ARG A 106 -13.30 5.29 14.58
CA ARG A 106 -13.07 6.63 15.14
C ARG A 106 -11.68 7.15 14.86
N LEU A 107 -10.66 6.28 14.77
CA LEU A 107 -9.29 6.68 14.43
C LEU A 107 -9.13 7.03 12.94
N GLU A 108 -10.13 6.75 12.10
CA GLU A 108 -10.09 7.08 10.68
C GLU A 108 -9.90 8.60 10.49
N GLU A 109 -9.01 8.96 9.57
CA GLU A 109 -8.59 10.32 9.25
C GLU A 109 -7.83 11.09 10.34
N ALA A 110 -7.55 10.46 11.50
CA ALA A 110 -6.58 11.02 12.43
C ALA A 110 -5.22 11.14 11.74
N VAL A 111 -4.49 12.21 12.00
CA VAL A 111 -3.15 12.38 11.43
C VAL A 111 -2.11 12.14 12.51
N LEU A 112 -1.21 11.21 12.23
CA LEU A 112 0.01 11.01 13.00
C LEU A 112 1.10 11.94 12.47
N TYR A 113 1.80 12.60 13.37
CA TYR A 113 2.93 13.48 13.09
C TYR A 113 4.18 13.02 13.85
N LEU A 114 5.33 13.15 13.18
CA LEU A 114 6.62 13.31 13.84
C LEU A 114 7.00 14.79 13.80
N LEU A 115 7.29 15.35 14.97
CA LEU A 115 7.64 16.76 15.11
C LEU A 115 9.04 16.93 15.68
N ASP A 116 9.73 18.01 15.33
CA ASP A 116 10.94 18.44 16.01
C ASP A 116 10.65 19.11 17.36
N ASP A 117 11.69 19.61 18.03
CA ASP A 117 11.60 20.27 19.34
C ASP A 117 10.92 21.65 19.32
N HIS A 118 10.61 22.18 18.14
CA HIS A 118 9.84 23.39 17.94
C HIS A 118 8.42 23.10 17.42
N GLU A 119 7.96 21.84 17.55
CA GLU A 119 6.69 21.33 17.04
C GLU A 119 6.53 21.46 15.51
N LYS A 120 7.63 21.60 14.77
CA LYS A 120 7.58 21.63 13.31
C LYS A 120 7.43 20.20 12.77
N GLU A 121 6.53 20.04 11.82
CA GLU A 121 6.32 18.77 11.12
C GLU A 121 7.57 18.32 10.35
N LEU A 122 8.00 17.08 10.63
CA LEU A 122 9.02 16.36 9.87
C LEU A 122 8.44 15.26 9.00
N PHE A 123 7.32 14.68 9.42
CA PHE A 123 6.60 13.62 8.74
C PHE A 123 5.16 13.57 9.23
N SER A 124 4.24 13.18 8.34
CA SER A 124 2.87 12.89 8.69
C SER A 124 2.33 11.65 7.97
N ASN A 125 1.34 10.99 8.57
CA ASN A 125 0.60 9.89 7.97
C ASN A 125 -0.85 9.92 8.44
N VAL A 126 -1.78 9.77 7.50
CA VAL A 126 -3.20 9.61 7.82
C VAL A 126 -3.43 8.18 8.32
N LEU A 127 -4.04 8.06 9.49
CA LEU A 127 -4.34 6.79 10.12
C LEU A 127 -5.61 6.17 9.53
N CYS A 128 -5.62 4.85 9.50
CA CYS A 128 -6.75 4.03 9.10
C CYS A 128 -7.22 3.23 10.32
N GLY A 129 -8.47 3.43 10.71
CA GLY A 129 -9.04 2.85 11.93
C GLY A 129 -9.12 1.31 11.91
N ALA A 130 -9.15 0.71 10.71
CA ALA A 130 -9.22 -0.74 10.53
C ALA A 130 -7.88 -1.48 10.67
N MET A 131 -6.74 -0.78 10.68
CA MET A 131 -5.42 -1.41 10.75
C MET A 131 -4.92 -1.46 12.18
N ILE A 132 -4.75 -2.66 12.75
CA ILE A 132 -4.39 -2.84 14.15
C ILE A 132 -3.37 -3.99 14.33
N PRO A 133 -2.15 -3.70 14.80
CA PRO A 133 -1.52 -2.37 14.74
C PRO A 133 -1.42 -1.83 13.31
N GLN A 134 -1.59 -0.52 13.14
CA GLN A 134 -1.19 0.16 11.92
C GLN A 134 0.32 0.42 11.98
N ALA A 135 1.10 -0.21 11.10
CA ALA A 135 2.52 0.06 10.97
C ALA A 135 2.81 1.14 9.92
N ILE A 136 3.44 2.21 10.38
CA ILE A 136 3.78 3.37 9.58
C ILE A 136 5.30 3.42 9.48
N TYR A 137 5.81 3.12 8.31
CA TYR A 137 7.25 3.20 8.04
C TYR A 137 7.59 4.63 7.60
N VAL A 138 8.48 5.29 8.35
CA VAL A 138 8.80 6.71 8.17
C VAL A 138 9.68 6.93 6.93
N ASN A 139 10.59 5.99 6.67
CA ASN A 139 11.40 5.95 5.45
C ASN A 139 11.11 4.67 4.65
N LYS A 140 9.91 4.59 4.05
CA LYS A 140 9.46 3.43 3.24
C LYS A 140 10.46 3.01 2.18
N ILE A 141 11.24 3.95 1.67
CA ILE A 141 12.05 3.77 0.48
C ILE A 141 13.38 3.09 0.81
N GLU A 142 14.16 3.55 1.79
CA GLU A 142 15.56 3.10 1.81
C GLU A 142 15.77 1.71 2.41
N ASN A 143 15.04 1.37 3.48
CA ASN A 143 15.39 0.25 4.37
C ASN A 143 14.19 -0.58 4.87
N VAL A 144 13.01 -0.49 4.23
CA VAL A 144 11.88 -1.36 4.59
C VAL A 144 12.03 -2.69 3.88
N LYS A 145 11.94 -3.78 4.63
CA LYS A 145 12.00 -5.14 4.10
C LYS A 145 10.62 -5.78 4.03
N VAL A 146 10.42 -6.58 2.99
CA VAL A 146 9.16 -7.30 2.71
C VAL A 146 9.44 -8.75 2.37
N ARG A 147 8.46 -9.61 2.63
CA ARG A 147 8.60 -11.06 2.40
C ARG A 147 7.35 -11.69 1.83
N LYS A 148 6.17 -11.13 2.03
CA LYS A 148 4.92 -11.77 1.63
C LYS A 148 4.10 -10.87 0.74
N VAL A 149 3.37 -11.47 -0.20
CA VAL A 149 2.34 -10.79 -0.98
C VAL A 149 1.01 -11.51 -0.72
N LYS A 150 -0.02 -10.75 -0.36
CA LYS A 150 -1.35 -11.30 -0.03
C LYS A 150 -2.42 -10.64 -0.89
N ILE A 151 -3.36 -11.43 -1.39
CA ILE A 151 -4.62 -10.95 -1.96
C ILE A 151 -5.73 -11.43 -1.03
N GLU A 152 -6.60 -10.53 -0.58
CA GLU A 152 -7.64 -10.86 0.38
C GLU A 152 -8.94 -10.11 0.11
N HIS A 153 -10.07 -10.83 0.21
CA HIS A 153 -11.39 -10.23 0.25
C HIS A 153 -11.78 -9.84 1.67
N ILE A 154 -12.28 -8.61 1.82
CA ILE A 154 -12.91 -8.15 3.07
C ILE A 154 -14.33 -8.72 3.27
N ARG A 155 -14.96 -9.14 2.17
CA ARG A 155 -16.32 -9.71 2.11
C ARG A 155 -16.26 -11.21 1.86
N SER A 156 -17.40 -11.89 2.00
CA SER A 156 -17.54 -13.30 1.61
C SER A 156 -17.61 -13.43 0.08
N GLU A 157 -16.51 -13.81 -0.56
CA GLU A 157 -16.38 -13.90 -2.01
C GLU A 157 -15.40 -15.01 -2.43
N TYR A 158 -15.53 -15.55 -3.64
CA TYR A 158 -14.54 -16.46 -4.22
C TYR A 158 -13.30 -15.70 -4.70
N LEU A 159 -12.10 -16.24 -4.41
CA LEU A 159 -10.85 -15.75 -4.98
C LEU A 159 -10.32 -16.72 -6.02
N HIS A 160 -10.02 -16.21 -7.21
CA HIS A 160 -9.36 -16.95 -8.28
C HIS A 160 -8.40 -16.04 -9.05
N VAL A 161 -7.17 -16.51 -9.20
CA VAL A 161 -6.13 -15.87 -10.01
C VAL A 161 -5.30 -16.98 -10.67
N SER A 162 -4.84 -16.73 -11.90
CA SER A 162 -3.95 -17.65 -12.59
C SER A 162 -2.49 -17.40 -12.24
N GLN A 163 -2.08 -16.15 -12.07
CA GLN A 163 -0.69 -15.80 -11.83
C GLN A 163 -0.57 -14.47 -11.07
N VAL A 164 0.43 -14.37 -10.20
CA VAL A 164 0.83 -13.16 -9.50
C VAL A 164 2.33 -12.98 -9.70
N GLU A 165 2.70 -11.96 -10.46
CA GLU A 165 4.09 -11.59 -10.68
C GLU A 165 4.46 -10.44 -9.77
N VAL A 166 5.54 -10.60 -9.01
CA VAL A 166 6.12 -9.54 -8.20
C VAL A 166 7.42 -9.16 -8.89
N LEU A 167 7.41 -8.02 -9.59
CA LEU A 167 8.50 -7.63 -10.48
C LEU A 167 9.38 -6.57 -9.83
N THR A 168 10.68 -6.81 -9.83
CA THR A 168 11.70 -5.83 -9.43
C THR A 168 12.05 -4.89 -10.59
N PHE A 169 12.80 -3.82 -10.32
CA PHE A 169 13.20 -2.84 -11.35
C PHE A 169 14.08 -3.42 -12.47
N ASP A 170 14.76 -4.53 -12.22
CA ASP A 170 15.52 -5.30 -13.21
C ASP A 170 14.66 -6.34 -13.97
N GLY A 171 13.34 -6.31 -13.80
CA GLY A 171 12.41 -7.18 -14.51
C GLY A 171 12.32 -8.62 -13.97
N LYS A 172 13.01 -8.95 -12.88
CA LYS A 172 12.94 -10.28 -12.27
C LYS A 172 11.59 -10.48 -11.55
N ASN A 173 10.90 -11.58 -11.86
CA ASN A 173 9.75 -12.04 -11.09
C ASN A 173 10.22 -12.79 -9.84
N ILE A 174 10.17 -12.14 -8.68
CA ILE A 174 10.63 -12.71 -7.41
C ILE A 174 9.61 -13.64 -6.75
N ALA A 175 8.38 -13.72 -7.28
CA ALA A 175 7.36 -14.66 -6.84
C ALA A 175 7.36 -16.00 -7.61
N LEU A 176 8.06 -16.09 -8.74
CA LEU A 176 8.10 -17.30 -9.58
C LEU A 176 8.62 -18.51 -8.78
N GLY A 177 7.83 -19.59 -8.77
CA GLY A 177 8.13 -20.86 -8.09
C GLY A 177 8.15 -20.78 -6.57
N LYS A 178 7.66 -19.69 -5.97
CA LYS A 178 7.65 -19.49 -4.52
C LYS A 178 6.52 -20.24 -3.83
N LYS A 179 6.59 -20.34 -2.50
CA LYS A 179 5.54 -20.99 -1.73
C LYS A 179 4.26 -20.15 -1.74
N ALA A 180 3.18 -20.72 -2.27
CA ALA A 180 1.85 -20.12 -2.26
C ALA A 180 0.89 -20.95 -1.40
N THR A 181 -0.03 -20.28 -0.70
CA THR A 181 -1.09 -20.91 0.11
C THR A 181 -2.38 -20.10 -0.04
N GLN A 182 -3.54 -20.73 0.15
CA GLN A 182 -4.84 -20.07 0.04
C GLN A 182 -5.78 -20.53 1.15
N SER A 183 -6.81 -19.74 1.43
CA SER A 183 -7.74 -19.97 2.54
C SER A 183 -8.47 -21.31 2.49
N SER A 184 -8.82 -21.76 1.27
CA SER A 184 -9.46 -23.04 1.03
C SER A 184 -9.26 -23.48 -0.42
N VAL A 185 -9.52 -24.75 -0.72
CA VAL A 185 -9.44 -25.32 -2.07
C VAL A 185 -10.86 -25.62 -2.55
N TYR A 186 -11.26 -25.04 -3.69
CA TYR A 186 -12.59 -25.25 -4.24
C TYR A 186 -12.76 -26.69 -4.75
N SER A 187 -13.66 -27.44 -4.12
CA SER A 187 -13.78 -28.90 -4.32
C SER A 187 -14.31 -29.31 -5.71
N HIS A 188 -14.93 -28.40 -6.47
CA HIS A 188 -15.53 -28.71 -7.76
C HIS A 188 -14.59 -28.42 -8.95
N SER A 189 -13.32 -28.12 -8.68
CA SER A 189 -12.28 -27.96 -9.71
C SER A 189 -11.21 -29.02 -9.57
N LYS A 190 -10.64 -29.45 -10.71
CA LYS A 190 -9.70 -30.58 -10.76
C LYS A 190 -8.36 -30.29 -10.09
N ASN A 191 -7.88 -29.04 -10.11
CA ASN A 191 -6.58 -28.68 -9.54
C ASN A 191 -6.43 -27.18 -9.18
N PRO A 192 -7.31 -26.59 -8.35
CA PRO A 192 -7.30 -25.16 -8.07
C PRO A 192 -6.34 -24.77 -6.93
N ILE A 193 -5.12 -25.31 -6.95
CA ILE A 193 -4.13 -25.15 -5.87
C ILE A 193 -3.45 -23.78 -5.93
N ALA A 194 -2.93 -23.30 -4.79
CA ALA A 194 -2.35 -21.97 -4.66
C ALA A 194 -1.10 -21.76 -5.52
N GLU A 195 -0.33 -22.83 -5.75
CA GLU A 195 0.91 -22.84 -6.53
C GLU A 195 0.70 -22.42 -7.99
N ARG A 196 -0.54 -22.48 -8.49
CA ARG A 196 -0.89 -21.91 -9.79
C ARG A 196 -0.54 -20.43 -9.89
N ALA A 197 -0.76 -19.67 -8.83
CA ALA A 197 -0.48 -18.23 -8.81
C ALA A 197 1.00 -17.84 -8.96
N VAL A 198 1.92 -18.79 -8.99
CA VAL A 198 3.37 -18.55 -9.00
C VAL A 198 4.10 -19.47 -9.97
N ASP A 199 3.41 -20.25 -10.80
CA ASP A 199 4.03 -21.26 -11.66
C ASP A 199 4.58 -20.71 -12.99
N GLY A 200 4.31 -19.44 -13.29
CA GLY A 200 4.76 -18.78 -14.52
C GLY A 200 3.79 -18.94 -15.69
N ASN A 201 2.69 -19.68 -15.51
CA ASN A 201 1.67 -19.84 -16.52
C ASN A 201 0.63 -18.72 -16.38
N THR A 202 0.56 -17.83 -17.37
CA THR A 202 -0.38 -16.70 -17.37
C THR A 202 -1.73 -17.05 -18.00
N GLU A 203 -2.04 -18.32 -18.24
CA GLU A 203 -3.32 -18.76 -18.80
C GLU A 203 -4.48 -18.43 -17.87
N THR A 204 -5.47 -17.69 -18.36
CA THR A 204 -6.57 -17.11 -17.59
C THR A 204 -7.92 -17.80 -17.82
N ASP A 205 -8.03 -18.69 -18.82
CA ASP A 205 -9.25 -19.46 -19.09
C ASP A 205 -9.39 -20.65 -18.12
N TRP A 206 -10.51 -20.70 -17.41
CA TRP A 206 -10.86 -21.80 -16.51
C TRP A 206 -10.78 -23.18 -17.13
N ASN A 207 -11.20 -23.34 -18.38
CA ASN A 207 -11.25 -24.64 -19.04
C ASN A 207 -9.85 -25.17 -19.37
N ARG A 208 -8.84 -24.29 -19.34
CA ARG A 208 -7.43 -24.66 -19.52
C ARG A 208 -6.73 -24.98 -18.20
N GLY A 209 -7.42 -24.80 -17.06
CA GLY A 209 -7.09 -25.44 -15.78
C GLY A 209 -5.95 -24.81 -14.99
N ASN A 210 -5.57 -23.56 -15.29
CA ASN A 210 -4.45 -22.87 -14.61
C ASN A 210 -4.92 -21.74 -13.69
N LEU A 211 -5.82 -22.03 -12.76
CA LEU A 211 -6.27 -21.04 -11.77
C LEU A 211 -6.21 -21.60 -10.36
N THR A 212 -5.80 -20.75 -9.41
CA THR A 212 -6.19 -20.90 -8.02
C THR A 212 -7.71 -20.75 -7.89
N HIS A 213 -8.32 -21.37 -6.88
CA HIS A 213 -9.73 -21.13 -6.57
C HIS A 213 -10.06 -21.51 -5.12
N THR A 214 -10.58 -20.54 -4.36
CA THR A 214 -11.09 -20.76 -2.99
C THR A 214 -12.58 -21.09 -2.98
N ASN A 215 -13.13 -21.47 -1.83
CA ASN A 215 -14.58 -21.38 -1.59
C ASN A 215 -15.01 -19.92 -1.38
N GLN A 216 -16.32 -19.68 -1.30
CA GLN A 216 -16.88 -18.37 -0.95
C GLN A 216 -16.78 -18.15 0.56
N GLU A 217 -15.89 -17.25 0.95
CA GLU A 217 -15.60 -16.89 2.34
C GLU A 217 -14.84 -15.57 2.36
N LYS A 218 -14.30 -15.14 3.51
CA LYS A 218 -13.26 -14.10 3.53
C LYS A 218 -11.95 -14.66 2.96
N SER A 219 -11.97 -14.88 1.64
CA SER A 219 -10.99 -15.67 0.93
C SER A 219 -9.67 -14.90 0.78
N TRP A 220 -8.57 -15.65 0.80
CA TRP A 220 -7.23 -15.08 0.64
C TRP A 220 -6.27 -16.03 -0.07
N LEU A 221 -5.29 -15.43 -0.73
CA LEU A 221 -4.11 -16.07 -1.31
C LEU A 221 -2.88 -15.38 -0.74
N LEU A 222 -1.91 -16.16 -0.25
CA LEU A 222 -0.66 -15.68 0.35
C LEU A 222 0.53 -16.34 -0.34
N ILE A 223 1.45 -15.51 -0.84
CA ILE A 223 2.73 -15.90 -1.42
C ILE A 223 3.82 -15.51 -0.43
N ASP A 224 4.57 -16.50 0.07
CA ASP A 224 5.82 -16.28 0.81
C ASP A 224 6.97 -16.24 -0.19
N LEU A 225 7.63 -15.08 -0.33
CA LEU A 225 8.79 -14.90 -1.21
C LEU A 225 10.04 -15.64 -0.70
N GLU A 226 9.94 -16.30 0.46
CA GLU A 226 10.92 -17.17 1.14
C GLU A 226 12.16 -16.44 1.67
N GLN A 227 12.40 -15.22 1.21
CA GLN A 227 13.47 -14.34 1.67
C GLN A 227 12.96 -12.89 1.77
N GLU A 228 13.72 -12.05 2.46
CA GLU A 228 13.43 -10.62 2.53
C GLU A 228 13.95 -9.88 1.28
N TYR A 229 13.13 -8.96 0.77
CA TYR A 229 13.48 -8.02 -0.29
C TYR A 229 13.32 -6.60 0.23
N LEU A 230 14.14 -5.65 -0.26
CA LEU A 230 13.91 -4.24 0.05
C LEU A 230 12.67 -3.76 -0.73
N PHE A 231 11.78 -3.06 -0.04
CA PHE A 231 10.55 -2.53 -0.62
C PHE A 231 10.82 -1.62 -1.83
N LYS A 232 11.91 -0.83 -1.82
CA LYS A 232 12.35 -0.01 -2.96
C LYS A 232 12.73 -0.80 -4.22
N ASP A 233 13.02 -2.08 -4.10
CA ASP A 233 13.44 -2.89 -5.24
C ASP A 233 12.22 -3.41 -6.01
N ILE A 234 11.05 -3.47 -5.36
CA ILE A 234 9.80 -3.87 -6.00
C ILE A 234 9.28 -2.73 -6.88
N ASN A 235 9.07 -3.02 -8.15
CA ASN A 235 8.60 -2.07 -9.16
C ASN A 235 7.07 -2.13 -9.28
N LYS A 236 6.54 -3.29 -9.67
CA LYS A 236 5.12 -3.51 -9.92
C LYS A 236 4.71 -4.94 -9.57
N ILE A 237 3.42 -5.11 -9.32
CA ILE A 237 2.78 -6.42 -9.22
C ILE A 237 1.80 -6.56 -10.37
N ILE A 238 1.84 -7.70 -11.06
CA ILE A 238 0.87 -8.05 -12.10
C ILE A 238 0.05 -9.24 -11.60
N THR A 239 -1.27 -9.10 -11.60
CA THR A 239 -2.19 -10.17 -11.21
C THR A 239 -3.03 -10.54 -12.42
N TYR A 240 -2.92 -11.80 -12.84
CA TYR A 240 -3.71 -12.38 -13.91
C TYR A 240 -4.95 -13.04 -13.31
N ASN A 241 -6.10 -12.45 -13.60
CA ASN A 241 -7.42 -12.87 -13.17
C ASN A 241 -8.07 -13.72 -14.27
N ARG A 242 -9.10 -14.47 -13.90
CA ARG A 242 -9.91 -15.28 -14.81
C ARG A 242 -10.45 -14.46 -15.99
N SER A 243 -10.44 -15.01 -17.21
CA SER A 243 -10.85 -14.29 -18.42
C SER A 243 -12.11 -14.83 -19.10
N ASP A 244 -12.57 -16.04 -18.75
CA ASP A 244 -13.74 -16.69 -19.35
C ASP A 244 -15.08 -16.37 -18.64
N GLY A 245 -15.06 -15.40 -17.72
CA GLY A 245 -16.21 -14.99 -16.90
C GLY A 245 -15.85 -14.92 -15.41
N CYS A 246 -16.73 -14.32 -14.60
CA CYS A 246 -16.55 -14.16 -13.15
C CYS A 246 -15.36 -13.29 -12.72
N ASN A 247 -14.71 -12.58 -13.65
CA ASN A 247 -13.56 -11.73 -13.37
C ASN A 247 -13.89 -10.58 -12.42
N GLU A 248 -15.15 -10.17 -12.35
CA GLU A 248 -15.67 -9.18 -11.41
C GLU A 248 -15.51 -9.59 -9.94
N ARG A 249 -15.37 -10.89 -9.64
CA ARG A 249 -15.24 -11.38 -8.26
C ARG A 249 -14.02 -10.80 -7.55
N LEU A 250 -12.90 -10.62 -8.25
CA LEU A 250 -11.68 -9.99 -7.69
C LEU A 250 -11.89 -8.50 -7.33
N SER A 251 -12.95 -7.86 -7.81
CA SER A 251 -13.22 -6.44 -7.53
C SER A 251 -13.34 -6.19 -6.03
N GLY A 252 -12.64 -5.17 -5.53
CA GLY A 252 -12.60 -4.81 -4.11
C GLY A 252 -11.75 -5.74 -3.23
N ALA A 253 -11.09 -6.77 -3.78
CA ALA A 253 -10.01 -7.44 -3.06
C ALA A 253 -8.85 -6.48 -2.83
N ILE A 254 -8.11 -6.71 -1.75
CA ILE A 254 -6.94 -5.91 -1.37
C ILE A 254 -5.68 -6.73 -1.68
N LEU A 255 -4.83 -6.19 -2.56
CA LEU A 255 -3.45 -6.63 -2.74
C LEU A 255 -2.58 -5.96 -1.67
N GLN A 256 -1.75 -6.74 -0.98
CA GLN A 256 -0.90 -6.28 0.11
C GLN A 256 0.53 -6.78 -0.08
N ILE A 257 1.51 -5.92 0.18
CA ILE A 257 2.91 -6.29 0.39
C ILE A 257 3.18 -6.22 1.88
N ILE A 258 3.68 -7.32 2.44
CA ILE A 258 3.73 -7.53 3.89
C ILE A 258 5.17 -7.86 4.31
N SER A 259 5.58 -7.33 5.47
CA SER A 259 6.86 -7.67 6.10
C SER A 259 6.90 -9.12 6.62
N SER A 260 8.10 -9.57 7.00
CA SER A 260 8.30 -10.84 7.71
C SER A 260 7.45 -10.93 8.99
N ASP A 261 7.33 -9.81 9.71
CA ASP A 261 6.54 -9.65 10.94
C ASP A 261 5.01 -9.48 10.72
N ASN A 262 4.49 -9.72 9.50
CA ASN A 262 3.07 -9.59 9.14
C ASN A 262 2.49 -8.16 9.11
N PHE A 263 3.32 -7.12 9.01
CA PHE A 263 2.81 -5.76 8.82
C PHE A 263 2.61 -5.43 7.35
N VAL A 264 1.47 -4.84 7.00
CA VAL A 264 1.18 -4.34 5.65
C VAL A 264 2.02 -3.08 5.39
N ILE A 265 2.92 -3.14 4.40
CA ILE A 265 3.81 -2.03 4.01
C ILE A 265 3.15 -1.13 2.97
N TRP A 266 2.46 -1.79 2.05
CA TRP A 266 1.81 -1.20 0.90
C TRP A 266 0.60 -2.05 0.55
N HIS A 267 -0.45 -1.40 0.05
CA HIS A 267 -1.63 -2.08 -0.43
C HIS A 267 -2.24 -1.33 -1.61
N SER A 268 -3.06 -2.03 -2.39
CA SER A 268 -3.92 -1.45 -3.42
C SER A 268 -5.17 -2.30 -3.55
N THR A 269 -6.26 -1.69 -4.00
CA THR A 269 -7.52 -2.38 -4.28
C THR A 269 -7.58 -2.80 -5.75
N PHE A 270 -8.16 -3.96 -6.02
CA PHE A 270 -8.50 -4.40 -7.37
C PHE A 270 -9.82 -3.75 -7.83
N ASN A 271 -9.88 -3.38 -9.11
CA ASN A 271 -11.10 -2.87 -9.74
C ASN A 271 -11.72 -3.95 -10.62
N SER A 272 -12.95 -3.76 -11.08
CA SER A 272 -13.74 -4.81 -11.74
C SER A 272 -13.23 -5.26 -13.12
N ARG A 273 -12.34 -4.51 -13.79
CA ARG A 273 -11.87 -4.73 -15.18
C ARG A 273 -10.54 -3.99 -15.34
N PRO A 274 -9.37 -4.57 -15.69
CA PRO A 274 -9.08 -5.68 -16.64
C PRO A 274 -8.72 -7.06 -16.03
N PHE A 275 -8.54 -8.07 -16.90
CA PHE A 275 -8.13 -9.44 -16.57
C PHE A 275 -6.69 -9.51 -16.05
N ALA A 276 -5.74 -8.75 -16.59
CA ALA A 276 -4.43 -8.56 -15.95
C ALA A 276 -4.35 -7.16 -15.31
N GLN A 277 -4.26 -7.10 -13.99
CA GLN A 277 -4.14 -5.82 -13.28
C GLN A 277 -2.70 -5.56 -12.88
N VAL A 278 -2.15 -4.45 -13.38
CA VAL A 278 -0.84 -3.94 -12.97
C VAL A 278 -1.02 -2.94 -11.86
N LYS A 279 -0.34 -3.17 -10.73
CA LYS A 279 -0.23 -2.20 -9.64
C LYS A 279 1.21 -1.75 -9.49
N VAL A 280 1.46 -0.47 -9.75
CA VAL A 280 2.78 0.14 -9.54
C VAL A 280 2.96 0.40 -8.05
N VAL A 281 4.06 -0.10 -7.49
CA VAL A 281 4.31 -0.05 -6.03
C VAL A 281 5.08 1.22 -5.65
N ASN A 282 6.00 1.67 -6.51
CA ASN A 282 6.93 2.76 -6.25
C ASN A 282 6.92 3.86 -7.34
N ASP A 283 5.76 4.46 -7.61
CA ASP A 283 5.60 5.46 -8.70
C ASP A 283 6.52 6.69 -8.54
N LYS A 284 6.74 7.19 -7.31
CA LYS A 284 7.70 8.29 -7.07
C LYS A 284 9.14 7.92 -7.38
N LEU A 285 9.55 6.70 -7.00
CA LEU A 285 10.90 6.18 -7.22
C LEU A 285 11.13 5.88 -8.71
N PHE A 286 10.10 5.38 -9.39
CA PHE A 286 10.05 5.22 -10.84
C PHE A 286 10.24 6.58 -11.55
N LYS A 287 9.48 7.62 -11.14
CA LYS A 287 9.60 8.98 -11.67
C LYS A 287 10.95 9.65 -11.35
N LEU A 288 11.52 9.42 -10.15
CA LEU A 288 12.84 9.95 -9.75
C LEU A 288 13.99 9.28 -10.52
N LYS A 289 13.91 7.96 -10.77
CA LYS A 289 14.86 7.25 -11.63
C LYS A 289 14.75 7.70 -13.09
N LEU A 290 13.55 8.06 -13.55
CA LEU A 290 13.33 8.67 -14.87
C LEU A 290 13.86 10.10 -14.98
N SER A 291 13.73 10.93 -13.94
CA SER A 291 14.18 12.34 -14.01
C SER A 291 15.69 12.50 -13.85
N SER A 292 16.32 11.71 -12.97
CA SER A 292 17.79 11.71 -12.78
C SER A 292 18.57 11.18 -14.00
N SER A 293 17.93 10.38 -14.85
CA SER A 293 18.50 9.90 -16.12
C SER A 293 18.31 10.87 -17.29
N VAL A 294 17.45 11.89 -17.16
CA VAL A 294 17.29 12.99 -18.14
C VAL A 294 18.23 14.16 -17.83
N SER A 295 18.58 14.39 -16.57
CA SER A 295 19.51 15.46 -16.17
C SER A 295 20.97 15.21 -16.54
N ASN A 296 21.38 13.94 -16.72
CA ASN A 296 22.75 13.61 -17.13
C ASN A 296 22.99 13.69 -18.65
N SER A 297 21.96 13.94 -19.46
CA SER A 297 22.08 14.11 -20.91
C SER A 297 21.97 15.57 -21.39
N ALA A 298 21.89 16.54 -20.48
CA ALA A 298 21.62 17.95 -20.83
C ALA A 298 22.84 18.90 -20.74
N LEU A 299 24.06 18.38 -20.53
CA LEU A 299 25.29 19.18 -20.61
C LEU A 299 26.40 18.35 -21.26
N GLY A 300 26.43 18.31 -22.59
CA GLY A 300 27.47 17.64 -23.35
C GLY A 300 27.26 17.84 -24.85
N ASP A 301 28.03 18.76 -25.41
CA ASP A 301 28.05 19.17 -26.80
C ASP A 301 28.40 18.02 -27.78
N THR A 302 28.03 18.28 -29.02
CA THR A 302 28.02 17.49 -30.25
C THR A 302 29.26 16.63 -30.58
N SER A 303 28.97 15.49 -31.23
CA SER A 303 29.79 14.64 -32.13
C SER A 303 30.16 13.21 -31.66
N SER A 304 29.58 12.24 -32.38
CA SER A 304 29.93 10.80 -32.53
C SER A 304 28.86 9.80 -32.04
N PRO A 305 28.36 8.89 -32.91
CA PRO A 305 27.36 7.88 -32.56
C PRO A 305 28.04 6.67 -31.93
N SER A 306 28.26 6.67 -30.61
CA SER A 306 28.67 5.45 -29.92
C SER A 306 28.33 5.46 -28.43
N GLN A 307 27.62 4.40 -28.04
CA GLN A 307 27.33 3.92 -26.69
C GLN A 307 26.18 4.63 -25.96
N VAL A 308 24.95 4.18 -26.26
CA VAL A 308 23.89 4.20 -25.26
C VAL A 308 24.40 3.38 -24.07
N ASP A 309 24.50 4.00 -22.90
CA ASP A 309 24.84 3.32 -21.64
C ASP A 309 24.00 2.02 -21.53
N PRO A 310 24.61 0.84 -21.36
CA PRO A 310 23.91 -0.43 -21.24
C PRO A 310 22.79 -0.39 -20.20
N PHE A 311 22.95 0.40 -19.13
CA PHE A 311 21.94 0.58 -18.11
C PHE A 311 20.76 1.44 -18.60
N GLN A 312 21.02 2.52 -19.33
CA GLN A 312 19.99 3.33 -19.99
C GLN A 312 19.26 2.56 -21.10
N ALA A 313 19.99 1.76 -21.89
CA ALA A 313 19.41 0.89 -22.91
C ALA A 313 18.50 -0.17 -22.29
N PHE A 314 18.94 -0.77 -21.17
CA PHE A 314 18.16 -1.72 -20.38
C PHE A 314 16.89 -1.07 -19.81
N GLN A 315 16.99 0.12 -19.21
CA GLN A 315 15.83 0.84 -18.67
C GLN A 315 14.84 1.28 -19.75
N ASN A 316 15.32 1.76 -20.91
CA ASN A 316 14.47 2.10 -22.05
C ASN A 316 13.83 0.86 -22.67
N ALA A 317 14.53 -0.28 -22.68
CA ALA A 317 13.95 -1.57 -23.09
C ALA A 317 12.86 -2.02 -22.11
N GLN A 318 13.08 -1.94 -20.80
CA GLN A 318 12.08 -2.26 -19.78
C GLN A 318 10.85 -1.33 -19.87
N TYR A 319 11.06 -0.03 -20.11
CA TYR A 319 9.97 0.92 -20.32
C TYR A 319 9.20 0.63 -21.61
N ARG A 320 9.88 0.36 -22.73
CA ARG A 320 9.24 -0.04 -23.98
C ARG A 320 8.47 -1.35 -23.84
N GLN A 321 9.06 -2.37 -23.22
CA GLN A 321 8.38 -3.64 -22.91
C GLN A 321 7.14 -3.41 -22.04
N PHE A 322 7.20 -2.48 -21.07
CA PHE A 322 6.03 -2.13 -20.27
C PHE A 322 4.95 -1.41 -21.09
N GLN A 323 5.31 -0.47 -21.95
CA GLN A 323 4.38 0.24 -22.83
C GLN A 323 3.76 -0.71 -23.87
N GLU A 324 4.57 -1.57 -24.48
CA GLU A 324 4.14 -2.63 -25.41
C GLU A 324 3.21 -3.63 -24.71
N PHE A 325 3.54 -4.04 -23.49
CA PHE A 325 2.67 -4.89 -22.68
C PHE A 325 1.33 -4.19 -22.41
N LEU A 326 1.32 -2.93 -21.96
CA LEU A 326 0.08 -2.18 -21.76
C LEU A 326 -0.72 -2.06 -23.06
N GLN A 327 -0.06 -1.78 -24.18
CA GLN A 327 -0.71 -1.72 -25.49
C GLN A 327 -1.32 -3.06 -25.90
N LEU A 328 -0.62 -4.18 -25.69
CA LEU A 328 -1.13 -5.53 -25.95
C LEU A 328 -2.32 -5.86 -25.03
N GLN A 329 -2.27 -5.48 -23.75
CA GLN A 329 -3.40 -5.66 -22.83
C GLN A 329 -4.62 -4.83 -23.26
N PHE A 330 -4.41 -3.58 -23.69
CA PHE A 330 -5.49 -2.76 -24.24
C PHE A 330 -6.00 -3.28 -25.59
N GLN A 331 -5.14 -3.86 -26.41
CA GLN A 331 -5.53 -4.48 -27.67
C GLN A 331 -6.36 -5.75 -27.44
N GLN A 332 -5.90 -6.66 -26.58
CA GLN A 332 -6.66 -7.85 -26.18
C GLN A 332 -7.99 -7.47 -25.51
N PHE A 333 -8.01 -6.44 -24.67
CA PHE A 333 -9.24 -5.88 -24.12
C PHE A 333 -10.18 -5.37 -25.21
N ARG A 334 -9.67 -4.68 -26.23
CA ARG A 334 -10.49 -4.22 -27.38
C ARG A 334 -10.99 -5.38 -28.24
N GLU A 335 -10.20 -6.41 -28.43
CA GLU A 335 -10.58 -7.61 -29.21
C GLU A 335 -11.67 -8.42 -28.49
N LEU A 336 -11.55 -8.60 -27.16
CA LEU A 336 -12.55 -9.28 -26.33
C LEU A 336 -13.87 -8.50 -26.22
N ASN A 337 -13.82 -7.16 -26.20
CA ASN A 337 -15.03 -6.33 -26.18
C ASN A 337 -15.59 -6.04 -27.59
N GLY A 338 -14.77 -6.17 -28.64
CA GLY A 338 -15.16 -5.96 -30.04
C GLY A 338 -16.05 -7.07 -30.61
N GLN A 339 -16.20 -8.20 -29.90
CA GLN A 339 -17.18 -9.24 -30.24
C GLN A 339 -18.59 -8.97 -29.70
N ASN A 340 -18.77 -7.95 -28.85
CA ASN A 340 -20.08 -7.44 -28.45
C ASN A 340 -20.28 -6.03 -29.02
N GLN A 341 -20.69 -5.95 -30.28
CA GLN A 341 -21.08 -4.67 -30.86
C GLN A 341 -22.36 -4.14 -30.21
N GLY A 342 -22.24 -2.96 -29.61
CA GLY A 342 -23.36 -2.10 -29.25
C GLY A 342 -23.04 -1.19 -28.09
N LEU A 343 -22.31 -0.09 -28.33
CA LEU A 343 -22.63 1.29 -27.93
C LEU A 343 -21.40 2.22 -27.94
N ASP A 344 -21.58 3.34 -28.65
CA ASP A 344 -20.84 4.59 -28.76
C ASP A 344 -19.37 4.64 -29.22
N GLN A 345 -19.24 4.86 -30.53
CA GLN A 345 -18.12 5.53 -31.17
C GLN A 345 -18.10 7.02 -30.77
N ASN A 346 -17.26 7.41 -29.82
CA ASN A 346 -16.68 8.76 -29.73
C ASN A 346 -15.62 8.84 -28.62
N LEU A 347 -14.45 8.24 -28.84
CA LEU A 347 -13.23 8.59 -28.11
C LEU A 347 -12.06 8.66 -29.11
N GLN A 348 -12.06 9.71 -29.93
CA GLN A 348 -10.82 10.18 -30.54
C GLN A 348 -10.03 10.95 -29.46
N PHE A 349 -8.99 10.35 -28.91
CA PHE A 349 -7.98 11.10 -28.18
C PHE A 349 -6.82 11.43 -29.12
N GLN A 350 -6.76 12.71 -29.49
CA GLN A 350 -5.59 13.31 -30.12
C GLN A 350 -4.40 13.25 -29.15
N ASN A 351 -3.25 12.96 -29.73
CA ASN A 351 -1.94 12.90 -29.10
C ASN A 351 -1.58 14.29 -28.51
N PRO A 352 -1.37 14.48 -27.19
CA PRO A 352 -0.88 15.74 -26.68
C PRO A 352 0.65 15.76 -26.77
N GLN A 353 1.16 16.37 -27.84
CA GLN A 353 2.48 17.00 -27.80
C GLN A 353 2.42 18.16 -26.80
N PHE A 354 3.02 18.02 -25.63
CA PHE A 354 3.13 19.12 -24.67
C PHE A 354 4.30 20.04 -25.05
N GLN A 355 3.98 21.18 -25.65
CA GLN A 355 4.77 22.40 -25.54
C GLN A 355 4.35 23.13 -24.25
N LEU A 356 5.30 23.66 -23.49
CA LEU A 356 5.05 24.48 -22.31
C LEU A 356 4.56 25.88 -22.73
N PRO A 357 3.47 26.41 -22.12
CA PRO A 357 3.26 27.84 -22.05
C PRO A 357 3.36 28.35 -20.61
N SER A 358 4.09 29.44 -20.50
CA SER A 358 4.27 30.30 -19.35
C SER A 358 3.00 31.06 -18.94
N GLN A 359 2.95 31.39 -17.63
CA GLN A 359 2.29 32.54 -16.98
C GLN A 359 1.06 32.26 -16.09
N TYR A 360 1.12 32.99 -14.97
CA TYR A 360 0.22 33.07 -13.81
C TYR A 360 -1.26 33.34 -14.14
N GLY A 361 -2.16 32.83 -13.29
CA GLY A 361 -3.54 33.32 -13.17
C GLY A 361 -4.42 32.46 -12.25
N ASN A 362 -4.98 33.09 -11.20
CA ASN A 362 -5.89 32.54 -10.19
C ASN A 362 -7.17 31.88 -10.77
N TYR A 363 -7.73 30.87 -10.08
CA TYR A 363 -9.09 30.85 -9.47
C TYR A 363 -9.54 29.43 -9.02
N SER A 364 -9.83 29.33 -7.72
CA SER A 364 -10.92 28.62 -6.98
C SER A 364 -11.42 27.20 -7.32
N ASN A 365 -11.39 26.37 -6.26
CA ASN A 365 -12.42 25.44 -5.74
C ASN A 365 -13.47 24.83 -6.68
N GLN A 366 -13.52 23.48 -6.78
CA GLN A 366 -14.63 22.68 -6.23
C GLN A 366 -14.37 21.16 -6.32
N GLU A 367 -14.71 20.53 -5.19
CA GLU A 367 -14.97 19.14 -4.85
C GLU A 367 -15.33 18.14 -5.96
N ASN A 368 -14.83 16.90 -5.83
CA ASN A 368 -15.66 15.72 -5.99
C ASN A 368 -15.14 14.57 -5.12
N ILE A 369 -15.92 14.27 -4.09
CA ILE A 369 -15.76 13.19 -3.12
C ILE A 369 -16.43 11.94 -3.74
N ASP A 370 -15.73 10.81 -3.77
CA ASP A 370 -16.21 9.53 -4.28
C ASP A 370 -17.17 8.85 -3.27
N PRO A 371 -18.43 8.55 -3.63
CA PRO A 371 -19.45 8.05 -2.71
C PRO A 371 -19.53 6.52 -2.73
N TYR A 372 -18.62 5.81 -2.07
CA TYR A 372 -18.80 4.39 -1.75
C TYR A 372 -18.31 4.03 -0.34
N PHE A 373 -18.94 4.63 0.67
CA PHE A 373 -19.02 4.11 2.03
C PHE A 373 -20.42 4.37 2.58
N ARG A 374 -21.22 3.31 2.71
CA ARG A 374 -22.39 3.22 3.58
C ARG A 374 -22.39 1.86 4.26
#